data_AF-A0A2K8VFF5-F1
#
_entry.id   AF-A0A2K8VFF5-F1
#
_cell.length_a   1.000
_cell.length_b   1.000
_cell.length_c   1.000
_cell.angle_alpha   90.00
_cell.angle_beta   90.00
_cell.angle_gamma   90.00
#
_symmetry.space_group_name_H-M   'P 1'
#
loop_
_entity.id
_entity.type
_entity.pdbx_description
1 polymer ?
#
loop_
_entity_poly.entity_id
_entity_poly.type
_entity_poly.pdbx_seq_one_letter_code
_entity_poly.pdbx_strand_id
1 'polypeptide(L)'
;MEMSYQIFGSKSSIDLDVCFFVDDLGTIQENHEIIKVYIEKSAFNSGKKVNANLAVVQNGIIESSFKGAEDELNNALFETYHLHGQKFERRISKKVERNLDARIERCLRSLVSYFTRTLYRVEAKTALRGNTSDKIMFLDSIQLNRVEDFGKNGSVTEVYKSIAFQLGITLALLESIELYTKESILDYYPDLKNYLAREKEDSEVLQVYIKKFIELMKKRNYETKFRKDK
;
A
#
# COMPACT_ATOMS: atom_id res chain seq x y z
N MET A 1 -19.66 9.06 19.34
CA MET A 1 -19.14 10.38 18.87
C MET A 1 -19.98 10.92 17.70
N GLU A 2 -19.95 12.23 17.42
CA GLU A 2 -20.45 12.75 16.12
C GLU A 2 -19.51 12.26 15.00
N MET A 3 -20.08 11.85 13.86
CA MET A 3 -19.31 11.29 12.74
C MET A 3 -18.30 12.31 12.21
N SER A 4 -17.01 11.96 12.26
CA SER A 4 -15.93 12.77 11.70
C SER A 4 -15.04 11.92 10.78
N TYR A 5 -14.41 12.57 9.80
CA TYR A 5 -13.54 11.90 8.85
C TYR A 5 -12.44 12.83 8.33
N GLN A 6 -11.43 12.21 7.71
CA GLN A 6 -10.40 12.89 6.93
C GLN A 6 -10.30 12.29 5.53
N ILE A 7 -10.19 13.16 4.52
CA ILE A 7 -9.84 12.77 3.15
C ILE A 7 -8.31 12.74 3.05
N PHE A 8 -7.73 11.74 2.39
CA PHE A 8 -6.28 11.57 2.36
C PHE A 8 -5.79 10.98 1.04
N GLY A 9 -4.46 10.84 0.90
CA GLY A 9 -3.83 10.24 -0.28
C GLY A 9 -3.68 11.20 -1.46
N SER A 10 -3.63 10.63 -2.67
CA SER A 10 -3.25 11.35 -3.90
C SER A 10 -4.41 12.15 -4.48
N LYS A 11 -4.16 13.40 -4.89
CA LYS A 11 -5.16 14.22 -5.60
C LYS A 11 -5.57 13.57 -6.93
N SER A 12 -4.60 12.97 -7.63
CA SER A 12 -4.78 12.22 -8.88
C SER A 12 -5.32 10.79 -8.68
N SER A 13 -5.78 10.42 -7.47
CA SER A 13 -6.46 9.14 -7.28
C SER A 13 -7.80 9.13 -8.04
N ILE A 14 -8.14 7.96 -8.61
CA ILE A 14 -9.44 7.74 -9.26
C ILE A 14 -10.56 7.55 -8.23
N ASP A 15 -10.18 7.10 -7.03
CA ASP A 15 -11.05 6.95 -5.87
C ASP A 15 -10.86 8.15 -4.92
N LEU A 16 -11.84 8.39 -4.06
CA LEU A 16 -11.74 9.30 -2.93
C LEU A 16 -11.41 8.49 -1.68
N ASP A 17 -10.17 8.57 -1.21
CA ASP A 17 -9.73 7.86 0.00
C ASP A 17 -10.17 8.64 1.25
N VAL A 18 -10.94 7.97 2.11
CA VAL A 18 -11.54 8.57 3.32
C VAL A 18 -11.31 7.67 4.53
N CYS A 19 -10.87 8.25 5.65
CA CYS A 19 -10.84 7.56 6.93
C CYS A 19 -11.88 8.17 7.87
N PHE A 20 -12.86 7.36 8.29
CA PHE A 20 -13.79 7.74 9.33
C PHE A 20 -13.23 7.39 10.71
N PHE A 21 -13.55 8.23 11.69
CA PHE A 21 -13.12 8.00 13.07
C PHE A 21 -14.27 7.46 13.91
N VAL A 22 -14.01 6.36 14.59
CA VAL A 22 -14.97 5.64 15.43
C VAL A 22 -14.41 5.49 16.85
N ASP A 23 -15.32 5.25 17.81
CA ASP A 23 -14.97 5.00 19.21
C ASP A 23 -14.29 3.63 19.38
N ASP A 24 -14.75 2.62 18.64
CA ASP A 24 -14.21 1.26 18.65
C ASP A 24 -14.43 0.60 17.27
N LEU A 25 -13.67 -0.44 16.97
CA LEU A 25 -13.84 -1.31 15.81
C LEU A 25 -14.71 -2.51 16.18
N GLY A 26 -15.72 -2.78 15.36
CA GLY A 26 -16.51 -4.00 15.46
C GLY A 26 -15.84 -5.19 14.76
N THR A 27 -16.64 -6.23 14.55
CA THR A 27 -16.32 -7.32 13.63
C THR A 27 -16.15 -6.81 12.19
N ILE A 28 -15.56 -7.65 11.32
CA ILE A 28 -15.36 -7.32 9.89
C ILE A 28 -16.68 -6.91 9.23
N GLN A 29 -17.77 -7.63 9.52
CA GLN A 29 -19.08 -7.37 8.94
C GLN A 29 -19.64 -6.03 9.43
N GLU A 30 -19.60 -5.78 10.73
CA GLU A 30 -20.07 -4.53 11.34
C GLU A 30 -19.29 -3.33 10.80
N ASN A 31 -17.97 -3.43 10.68
CA ASN A 31 -17.13 -2.36 10.13
C ASN A 31 -17.48 -2.06 8.67
N HIS A 32 -17.80 -3.07 7.86
CA HIS A 32 -18.28 -2.88 6.49
C HIS A 32 -19.64 -2.18 6.43
N GLU A 33 -20.55 -2.51 7.35
CA GLU A 33 -21.87 -1.88 7.44
C GLU A 33 -21.77 -0.43 7.90
N ILE A 34 -20.95 -0.14 8.91
CA ILE A 34 -20.67 1.23 9.38
C ILE A 34 -20.12 2.08 8.24
N ILE A 35 -19.15 1.56 7.48
CA ILE A 35 -18.59 2.27 6.31
C ILE A 35 -19.69 2.67 5.32
N LYS A 36 -20.60 1.75 4.98
CA LYS A 36 -21.69 2.04 4.03
C LYS A 36 -22.57 3.18 4.54
N VAL A 37 -23.04 3.07 5.79
CA VAL A 37 -23.87 4.09 6.44
C VAL A 37 -23.16 5.45 6.49
N TYR A 38 -21.87 5.47 6.79
CA TYR A 38 -21.10 6.71 6.91
C TYR A 38 -20.83 7.37 5.56
N ILE A 39 -20.60 6.58 4.50
CA ILE A 39 -20.52 7.09 3.12
C ILE A 39 -21.85 7.75 2.72
N GLU A 40 -22.98 7.07 2.95
CA GLU A 40 -24.31 7.58 2.62
C GLU A 40 -24.61 8.89 3.37
N LYS A 41 -24.33 8.96 4.67
CA LYS A 41 -24.53 10.16 5.49
C LYS A 41 -23.60 11.32 5.13
N SER A 42 -22.43 11.04 4.57
CA SER A 42 -21.43 12.07 4.27
C SER A 42 -21.71 12.84 2.97
N ALA A 43 -22.51 12.26 2.06
CA ALA A 43 -22.91 12.88 0.80
C ALA A 43 -21.73 13.50 0.02
N PHE A 44 -20.64 12.75 -0.17
CA PHE A 44 -19.45 13.23 -0.87
C PHE A 44 -19.77 13.70 -2.29
N ASN A 45 -19.56 14.99 -2.56
CA ASN A 45 -19.74 15.56 -3.89
C ASN A 45 -18.42 15.57 -4.69
N SER A 46 -17.88 14.39 -5.00
CA SER A 46 -16.60 14.26 -5.71
C SER A 46 -16.69 13.63 -7.10
N GLY A 47 -17.81 12.97 -7.43
CA GLY A 47 -17.93 12.13 -8.63
C GLY A 47 -17.04 10.88 -8.63
N LYS A 48 -16.18 10.70 -7.61
CA LYS A 48 -15.29 9.54 -7.45
C LYS A 48 -15.96 8.49 -6.57
N LYS A 49 -15.59 7.23 -6.81
CA LYS A 49 -15.94 6.15 -5.89
C LYS A 49 -15.21 6.37 -4.57
N VAL A 50 -15.93 6.25 -3.45
CA VAL A 50 -15.33 6.41 -2.12
C VAL A 50 -14.67 5.11 -1.68
N ASN A 51 -13.38 5.18 -1.37
CA ASN A 51 -12.64 4.10 -0.73
C ASN A 51 -12.45 4.43 0.75
N ALA A 52 -13.28 3.84 1.59
CA ALA A 52 -13.33 4.16 3.00
C ALA A 52 -12.62 3.14 3.91
N ASN A 53 -12.09 3.68 5.00
CA ASN A 53 -11.53 2.96 6.13
C ASN A 53 -12.11 3.48 7.46
N LEU A 54 -11.92 2.73 8.55
CA LEU A 54 -12.23 3.13 9.91
C LEU A 54 -10.94 3.15 10.75
N ALA A 55 -10.85 4.10 11.67
CA ALA A 55 -9.77 4.15 12.64
C ALA A 55 -10.27 4.64 14.01
N VAL A 56 -9.67 4.09 15.07
CA VAL A 56 -9.75 4.62 16.42
C VAL A 56 -8.55 5.51 16.66
N VAL A 57 -8.78 6.71 17.20
CA VAL A 57 -7.72 7.70 17.44
C VAL A 57 -7.63 8.00 18.93
N GLN A 58 -6.44 7.84 19.49
CA GLN A 58 -6.12 8.22 20.86
C GLN A 58 -4.93 9.18 20.86
N ASN A 59 -5.02 10.26 21.65
CA ASN A 59 -3.92 11.23 21.80
C ASN A 59 -3.38 11.74 20.46
N GLY A 60 -4.28 11.91 19.49
CA GLY A 60 -3.98 12.40 18.15
C GLY A 60 -3.10 11.48 17.30
N ILE A 61 -3.11 10.17 17.57
CA ILE A 61 -2.52 9.12 16.72
C ILE A 61 -3.51 7.96 16.53
N ILE A 62 -3.34 7.17 15.47
CA ILE A 62 -4.13 5.95 15.28
C ILE A 62 -3.72 4.91 16.31
N GLU A 63 -4.70 4.41 17.05
CA GLU A 63 -4.56 3.24 17.93
C GLU A 63 -4.82 1.94 17.17
N SER A 64 -5.90 1.90 16.39
CA SER A 64 -6.28 0.74 15.59
C SER A 64 -6.95 1.16 14.29
N SER A 65 -6.81 0.33 13.25
CA SER A 65 -7.41 0.55 11.94
C SER A 65 -8.13 -0.69 11.43
N PHE A 66 -9.24 -0.49 10.72
CA PHE A 66 -9.96 -1.63 10.14
C PHE A 66 -9.19 -2.27 8.96
N LYS A 67 -8.49 -1.44 8.18
CA LYS A 67 -7.68 -1.89 7.04
C LYS A 67 -6.33 -1.19 7.05
N GLY A 68 -5.32 -1.90 6.54
CA GLY A 68 -3.97 -1.36 6.39
C GLY A 68 -3.17 -1.50 7.68
N ALA A 69 -2.12 -0.70 7.80
CA ALA A 69 -1.29 -0.65 9.00
C ALA A 69 -1.42 0.72 9.64
N GLU A 70 -1.48 0.73 10.97
CA GLU A 70 -1.76 1.91 11.79
C GLU A 70 -0.71 3.00 11.57
N ASP A 71 0.57 2.62 11.52
CA ASP A 71 1.69 3.54 11.31
C ASP A 71 1.61 4.24 9.94
N GLU A 72 1.31 3.45 8.90
CA GLU A 72 1.19 3.93 7.52
C GLU A 72 -0.03 4.83 7.35
N LEU A 73 -1.19 4.42 7.86
CA LEU A 73 -2.42 5.20 7.79
C LEU A 73 -2.32 6.49 8.61
N ASN A 74 -1.72 6.44 9.81
CA ASN A 74 -1.51 7.60 10.66
C ASN A 74 -0.72 8.67 9.92
N ASN A 75 0.46 8.29 9.40
CA ASN A 75 1.31 9.26 8.76
C ASN A 75 0.74 9.71 7.40
N ALA A 76 0.04 8.85 6.66
CA ALA A 76 -0.67 9.25 5.44
C ALA A 76 -1.75 10.30 5.75
N LEU A 77 -2.57 10.11 6.79
CA LEU A 77 -3.57 11.08 7.22
C LEU A 77 -2.95 12.40 7.69
N PHE A 78 -1.79 12.34 8.35
CA PHE A 78 -1.06 13.53 8.79
C PHE A 78 -0.51 14.33 7.61
N GLU A 79 0.24 13.67 6.72
CA GLU A 79 0.99 14.30 5.65
C GLU A 79 0.09 14.79 4.51
N THR A 80 -0.98 14.06 4.20
CA THR A 80 -1.82 14.38 3.03
C THR A 80 -3.07 15.20 3.37
N TYR A 81 -3.30 15.56 4.64
CA TYR A 81 -4.50 16.32 5.06
C TYR A 81 -4.70 17.61 4.25
N HIS A 82 -3.62 18.37 4.06
CA HIS A 82 -3.61 19.65 3.36
C HIS A 82 -3.83 19.54 1.83
N LEU A 83 -3.81 18.32 1.29
CA LEU A 83 -4.03 18.08 -0.13
C LEU A 83 -5.53 18.04 -0.50
N HIS A 84 -6.44 18.06 0.47
CA HIS A 84 -7.87 17.92 0.21
C HIS A 84 -8.65 19.03 0.90
N GLY A 85 -9.82 19.37 0.36
CA GLY A 85 -10.79 20.22 1.08
C GLY A 85 -11.39 19.41 2.22
N GLN A 86 -11.08 19.78 3.46
CA GLN A 86 -11.49 19.02 4.64
C GLN A 86 -12.75 19.64 5.26
N LYS A 87 -13.71 18.78 5.62
CA LYS A 87 -14.90 19.22 6.37
C LYS A 87 -14.63 19.35 7.87
N PHE A 88 -13.75 18.52 8.40
CA PHE A 88 -13.45 18.43 9.83
C PHE A 88 -11.99 18.79 10.10
N GLU A 89 -11.73 19.27 11.31
CA GLU A 89 -10.38 19.52 11.79
C GLU A 89 -9.55 18.23 11.81
N ARG A 90 -8.24 18.38 11.63
CA ARG A 90 -7.30 17.26 11.61
C ARG A 90 -7.26 16.56 12.97
N ARG A 91 -7.57 15.26 12.99
CA ARG A 91 -7.54 14.41 14.18
C ARG A 91 -6.15 13.85 14.46
N ILE A 92 -5.36 13.60 13.41
CA ILE A 92 -3.98 13.14 13.54
C ILE A 92 -3.05 14.34 13.77
N SER A 93 -2.42 14.38 14.94
CA SER A 93 -1.63 15.52 15.41
C SER A 93 -0.13 15.39 15.16
N LYS A 94 0.36 14.16 14.95
CA LYS A 94 1.78 13.86 14.76
C LYS A 94 1.99 12.58 13.98
N LYS A 95 3.19 12.46 13.40
CA LYS A 95 3.67 11.20 12.83
C LYS A 95 4.08 10.21 13.94
N VAL A 96 4.05 8.94 13.60
CA VAL A 96 4.57 7.82 14.38
C VAL A 96 5.69 7.12 13.62
N GLU A 97 6.52 6.37 14.34
CA GLU A 97 7.58 5.58 13.74
C GLU A 97 7.01 4.48 12.83
N ARG A 98 7.64 4.27 11.67
CA ARG A 98 7.22 3.27 10.71
C ARG A 98 7.72 1.88 11.06
N ASN A 99 6.83 0.90 10.97
CA ASN A 99 7.21 -0.50 11.06
C ASN A 99 7.71 -1.00 9.70
N LEU A 100 9.02 -0.83 9.48
CA LEU A 100 9.69 -1.19 8.22
C LEU A 100 9.58 -2.69 7.91
N ASP A 101 9.73 -3.58 8.90
CA ASP A 101 9.65 -5.03 8.66
C ASP A 101 8.24 -5.44 8.23
N ALA A 102 7.20 -4.91 8.90
CA ALA A 102 5.82 -5.16 8.50
C ALA A 102 5.54 -4.61 7.09
N ARG A 103 6.10 -3.45 6.74
CA ARG A 103 5.99 -2.87 5.38
C ARG A 103 6.62 -3.79 4.33
N ILE A 104 7.82 -4.32 4.60
CA ILE A 104 8.52 -5.26 3.71
C ILE A 104 7.69 -6.52 3.48
N GLU A 105 7.19 -7.15 4.54
CA GLU A 105 6.40 -8.38 4.41
C GLU A 105 5.09 -8.12 3.65
N ARG A 106 4.42 -6.98 3.88
CA ARG A 106 3.24 -6.58 3.09
C ARG A 106 3.57 -6.37 1.61
N CYS A 107 4.71 -5.74 1.31
CA CYS A 107 5.17 -5.53 -0.06
C CYS A 107 5.43 -6.88 -0.74
N LEU A 108 6.25 -7.76 -0.14
CA LEU A 108 6.53 -9.09 -0.67
C LEU A 108 5.25 -9.89 -0.89
N ARG A 109 4.37 -9.96 0.10
CA ARG A 109 3.10 -10.69 -0.02
C ARG A 109 2.22 -10.14 -1.14
N SER A 110 2.10 -8.81 -1.26
CA SER A 110 1.36 -8.16 -2.34
C SER A 110 1.93 -8.52 -3.70
N LEU A 111 3.26 -8.38 -3.89
CA LEU A 111 3.94 -8.69 -5.14
C LEU A 111 3.71 -10.14 -5.57
N VAL A 112 3.92 -11.12 -4.67
CA VAL A 112 3.69 -12.54 -4.97
C VAL A 112 2.22 -12.82 -5.31
N SER A 113 1.27 -12.14 -4.65
CA SER A 113 -0.16 -12.41 -4.84
C SER A 113 -0.65 -12.19 -6.27
N TYR A 114 -0.06 -11.24 -7.00
CA TYR A 114 -0.41 -10.96 -8.39
C TYR A 114 -0.18 -12.17 -9.30
N PHE A 115 0.82 -13.00 -9.00
CA PHE A 115 1.18 -14.15 -9.83
C PHE A 115 0.35 -15.40 -9.59
N THR A 116 -0.53 -15.40 -8.59
CA THR A 116 -1.37 -16.57 -8.23
C THR A 116 -2.39 -16.96 -9.30
N ARG A 117 -2.59 -16.13 -10.33
CA ARG A 117 -3.50 -16.37 -11.46
C ARG A 117 -2.80 -16.39 -12.81
N THR A 118 -1.48 -16.52 -12.81
CA THR A 118 -0.62 -16.51 -13.99
C THR A 118 -0.06 -17.91 -14.27
N LEU A 119 0.85 -18.02 -15.24
CA LEU A 119 1.64 -19.23 -15.48
C LEU A 119 2.45 -19.68 -14.23
N TYR A 120 2.75 -18.77 -13.30
CA TYR A 120 3.48 -19.04 -12.06
C TYR A 120 2.58 -19.41 -10.86
N ARG A 121 1.33 -19.82 -11.13
CA ARG A 121 0.30 -19.99 -10.09
C ARG A 121 0.69 -20.93 -8.96
N VAL A 122 1.34 -22.06 -9.28
CA VAL A 122 1.67 -23.10 -8.31
C VAL A 122 2.75 -22.58 -7.37
N GLU A 123 3.82 -22.05 -7.95
CA GLU A 123 4.99 -21.49 -7.28
C GLU A 123 4.61 -20.29 -6.43
N ALA A 124 3.81 -19.36 -6.96
CA ALA A 124 3.34 -18.18 -6.23
C ALA A 124 2.52 -18.57 -4.98
N LYS A 125 1.64 -19.57 -5.10
CA LYS A 125 0.85 -20.06 -3.96
C LYS A 125 1.73 -20.75 -2.91
N THR A 126 2.74 -21.50 -3.34
CA THR A 126 3.72 -22.11 -2.43
C THR A 126 4.48 -21.02 -1.67
N ALA A 127 5.00 -20.01 -2.37
CA ALA A 127 5.70 -18.89 -1.76
C ALA A 127 4.83 -18.07 -0.79
N LEU A 128 3.54 -17.89 -1.08
CA LEU A 128 2.60 -17.19 -0.18
C LEU A 128 2.33 -17.94 1.14
N ARG A 129 2.45 -19.27 1.14
CA ARG A 129 2.32 -20.11 2.34
C ARG A 129 3.63 -20.22 3.11
N GLY A 130 4.74 -19.92 2.44
CA GLY A 130 6.09 -19.92 2.99
C GLY A 130 6.45 -18.65 3.76
N ASN A 131 7.71 -18.60 4.17
CA ASN A 131 8.30 -17.48 4.90
C ASN A 131 8.76 -16.35 3.96
N THR A 132 9.46 -15.35 4.48
CA THR A 132 9.98 -14.20 3.71
C THR A 132 10.99 -14.65 2.64
N SER A 133 11.84 -15.63 2.93
CA SER A 133 12.82 -16.17 1.97
C SER A 133 12.14 -16.83 0.77
N ASP A 134 11.05 -17.57 0.99
CA ASP A 134 10.31 -18.23 -0.08
C ASP A 134 9.71 -17.20 -1.06
N LYS A 135 9.22 -16.07 -0.53
CA LYS A 135 8.70 -14.95 -1.35
C LYS A 135 9.82 -14.28 -2.15
N ILE A 136 10.98 -14.07 -1.54
CA ILE A 136 12.15 -13.48 -2.21
C ILE A 136 12.62 -14.39 -3.34
N MET A 137 12.80 -15.69 -3.08
CA MET A 137 13.24 -16.66 -4.09
C MET A 137 12.24 -16.76 -5.25
N PHE A 138 10.95 -16.75 -4.97
CA PHE A 138 9.93 -16.72 -6.00
C PHE A 138 10.06 -15.48 -6.89
N LEU A 139 10.11 -14.28 -6.28
CA LEU A 139 10.20 -13.03 -7.04
C LEU A 139 11.53 -12.91 -7.83
N ASP A 140 12.59 -13.57 -7.38
CA ASP A 140 13.88 -13.64 -8.08
C ASP A 140 13.82 -14.53 -9.32
N SER A 141 12.93 -15.52 -9.33
CA SER A 141 12.79 -16.48 -10.42
C SER A 141 11.87 -16.01 -11.56
N ILE A 142 11.02 -15.00 -11.32
CA ILE A 142 10.03 -14.57 -12.31
C ILE A 142 10.64 -13.63 -13.36
N GLN A 143 10.07 -13.67 -14.56
CA GLN A 143 10.27 -12.66 -15.59
C GLN A 143 8.91 -12.05 -15.94
N LEU A 144 8.73 -10.74 -15.72
CA LEU A 144 7.47 -10.04 -15.95
C LEU A 144 7.03 -10.08 -17.41
N ASN A 145 7.97 -9.99 -18.36
CA ASN A 145 7.70 -10.01 -19.79
C ASN A 145 7.09 -11.34 -20.29
N ARG A 146 7.10 -12.39 -19.48
CA ARG A 146 6.44 -13.68 -19.77
C ARG A 146 4.99 -13.73 -19.31
N VAL A 147 4.52 -12.72 -18.56
CA VAL A 147 3.14 -12.68 -18.04
C VAL A 147 2.28 -11.82 -18.96
N GLU A 148 1.45 -12.47 -19.75
CA GLU A 148 0.53 -11.79 -20.67
C GLU A 148 -0.78 -11.34 -19.99
N ASP A 149 -1.21 -12.08 -18.97
CA ASP A 149 -2.44 -11.82 -18.21
C ASP A 149 -2.28 -12.18 -16.73
N PHE A 150 -2.90 -11.39 -15.87
CA PHE A 150 -3.01 -11.60 -14.42
C PHE A 150 -4.41 -12.12 -14.01
N GLY A 151 -5.28 -12.40 -14.97
CA GLY A 151 -6.60 -12.96 -14.79
C GLY A 151 -7.47 -12.11 -13.87
N LYS A 152 -8.07 -12.74 -12.85
CA LYS A 152 -8.94 -12.05 -11.89
C LYS A 152 -8.21 -11.04 -10.99
N ASN A 153 -6.88 -10.99 -11.02
CA ASN A 153 -6.12 -10.00 -10.25
C ASN A 153 -6.12 -8.61 -10.91
N GLY A 154 -6.53 -8.50 -12.18
CA GLY A 154 -6.65 -7.24 -12.91
C GLY A 154 -5.98 -7.28 -14.27
N SER A 155 -6.16 -6.20 -15.05
CA SER A 155 -5.38 -6.00 -16.27
C SER A 155 -3.89 -5.83 -15.96
N VAL A 156 -3.04 -6.06 -16.96
CA VAL A 156 -1.58 -5.80 -16.87
C VAL A 156 -1.31 -4.37 -16.37
N THR A 157 -2.03 -3.38 -16.89
CA THR A 157 -1.88 -1.97 -16.48
C THR A 157 -2.23 -1.72 -15.02
N GLU A 158 -3.31 -2.29 -14.48
CA GLU A 158 -3.67 -2.14 -13.06
C GLU A 158 -2.68 -2.86 -12.14
N VAL A 159 -2.22 -4.05 -12.53
CA VAL A 159 -1.23 -4.81 -11.76
C VAL A 159 0.11 -4.09 -11.77
N TYR A 160 0.58 -3.60 -12.92
CA TYR A 160 1.84 -2.86 -13.02
C TYR A 160 1.81 -1.56 -12.24
N LYS A 161 0.71 -0.81 -12.30
CA LYS A 161 0.49 0.35 -11.42
C LYS A 161 0.62 -0.03 -9.94
N SER A 162 0.06 -1.18 -9.56
CA SER A 162 0.07 -1.62 -8.16
C SER A 162 1.47 -2.08 -7.72
N ILE A 163 2.19 -2.81 -8.58
CA ILE A 163 3.59 -3.20 -8.38
C ILE A 163 4.46 -1.94 -8.23
N ALA A 164 4.36 -0.97 -9.16
CA ALA A 164 5.09 0.29 -9.12
C ALA A 164 4.84 1.05 -7.81
N PHE A 165 3.57 1.17 -7.40
CA PHE A 165 3.21 1.85 -6.16
C PHE A 165 3.78 1.14 -4.93
N GLN A 166 3.66 -0.18 -4.84
CA GLN A 166 4.16 -0.97 -3.72
C GLN A 166 5.70 -0.91 -3.62
N LEU A 167 6.40 -0.97 -4.76
CA LEU A 167 7.86 -0.88 -4.80
C LEU A 167 8.33 0.53 -4.46
N GLY A 168 7.74 1.57 -5.06
CA GLY A 168 8.13 2.96 -4.83
C GLY A 168 8.09 3.33 -3.35
N ILE A 169 6.96 3.11 -2.68
CA ILE A 169 6.86 3.46 -1.25
C ILE A 169 7.75 2.59 -0.35
N THR A 170 8.00 1.33 -0.71
CA THR A 170 8.81 0.42 0.12
C THR A 170 10.30 0.69 -0.04
N LEU A 171 10.76 0.93 -1.27
CA LEU A 171 12.15 1.28 -1.56
C LEU A 171 12.53 2.62 -0.95
N ALA A 172 11.67 3.64 -1.05
CA ALA A 172 11.91 4.91 -0.37
C ALA A 172 11.97 4.74 1.15
N LEU A 173 11.08 3.93 1.74
CA LEU A 173 11.10 3.71 3.19
C LEU A 173 12.37 2.99 3.65
N LEU A 174 12.94 2.10 2.84
CA LEU A 174 14.25 1.48 3.11
C LEU A 174 15.39 2.51 3.17
N GLU A 175 15.22 3.65 2.50
CA GLU A 175 16.11 4.81 2.52
C GLU A 175 15.66 5.88 3.56
N SER A 176 14.75 5.51 4.47
CA SER A 176 14.15 6.39 5.50
C SER A 176 13.34 7.56 4.94
N ILE A 177 12.80 7.42 3.73
CA ILE A 177 11.97 8.42 3.06
C ILE A 177 10.53 7.91 2.97
N GLU A 178 9.58 8.70 3.47
CA GLU A 178 8.17 8.32 3.48
C GLU A 178 7.41 8.98 2.32
N LEU A 179 6.84 8.15 1.45
CA LEU A 179 6.04 8.57 0.30
C LEU A 179 4.61 8.03 0.46
N TYR A 180 3.60 8.89 0.31
CA TYR A 180 2.18 8.52 0.51
C TYR A 180 1.27 8.83 -0.67
N THR A 181 1.77 9.57 -1.65
CA THR A 181 1.01 9.93 -2.85
C THR A 181 1.71 9.46 -4.11
N LYS A 182 0.93 9.24 -5.18
CA LYS A 182 1.50 8.97 -6.50
C LYS A 182 2.46 10.07 -6.89
N GLU A 183 2.08 11.31 -6.69
CA GLU A 183 2.89 12.49 -6.99
C GLU A 183 4.25 12.42 -6.26
N SER A 184 4.26 12.09 -4.96
CA SER A 184 5.51 11.94 -4.20
C SER A 184 6.39 10.79 -4.71
N ILE A 185 5.80 9.70 -5.20
CA ILE A 185 6.54 8.61 -5.83
C ILE A 185 7.11 9.05 -7.17
N LEU A 186 6.37 9.82 -7.96
CA LEU A 186 6.83 10.32 -9.25
C LEU A 186 7.98 11.31 -9.11
N ASP A 187 7.93 12.18 -8.10
CA ASP A 187 8.99 13.13 -7.82
C ASP A 187 10.30 12.40 -7.42
N TYR A 188 10.18 11.27 -6.72
CA TYR A 188 11.33 10.48 -6.26
C TYR A 188 11.82 9.43 -7.26
N TYR A 189 10.91 8.81 -8.01
CA TYR A 189 11.14 7.76 -9.01
C TYR A 189 10.43 8.11 -10.34
N PRO A 190 10.96 9.05 -11.13
CA PRO A 190 10.28 9.54 -12.34
C PRO A 190 10.07 8.49 -13.42
N ASP A 191 10.92 7.46 -13.46
CA ASP A 191 10.83 6.31 -14.36
C ASP A 191 9.64 5.38 -14.04
N LEU A 192 9.01 5.51 -12.87
CA LEU A 192 7.75 4.81 -12.55
C LEU A 192 6.50 5.50 -13.11
N LYS A 193 6.66 6.63 -13.83
CA LYS A 193 5.56 7.47 -14.28
C LYS A 193 4.50 6.75 -15.09
N ASN A 194 4.93 6.04 -16.12
CA ASN A 194 3.99 5.46 -17.07
C ASN A 194 3.15 4.36 -16.40
N TYR A 195 3.74 3.59 -15.48
CA TYR A 195 3.02 2.62 -14.67
C TYR A 195 2.00 3.26 -13.74
N LEU A 196 2.37 4.32 -13.00
CA LEU A 196 1.48 4.99 -12.04
C LEU A 196 0.33 5.73 -12.73
N ALA A 197 0.57 6.22 -13.94
CA ALA A 197 -0.43 6.85 -14.82
C ALA A 197 -1.28 5.81 -15.59
N ARG A 198 -0.90 4.52 -15.57
CA ARG A 198 -1.52 3.43 -16.35
C ARG A 198 -1.39 3.61 -17.86
N GLU A 199 -0.33 4.30 -18.28
CA GLU A 199 0.06 4.37 -19.67
C GLU A 199 0.65 3.02 -20.10
N LYS A 200 0.56 2.72 -21.41
CA LYS A 200 1.10 1.47 -21.93
C LYS A 200 2.62 1.53 -21.87
N GLU A 201 3.20 0.62 -21.11
CA GLU A 201 4.65 0.51 -20.91
C GLU A 201 5.03 -0.97 -20.93
N ASP A 202 6.27 -1.28 -21.33
CA ASP A 202 6.81 -2.62 -21.18
C ASP A 202 7.11 -2.94 -19.71
N SER A 203 7.56 -4.16 -19.44
CA SER A 203 7.85 -4.59 -18.07
C SER A 203 9.28 -4.31 -17.60
N GLU A 204 10.15 -3.75 -18.45
CA GLU A 204 11.59 -3.74 -18.22
C GLU A 204 11.98 -2.91 -17.00
N VAL A 205 11.49 -1.68 -16.92
CA VAL A 205 11.76 -0.80 -15.76
C VAL A 205 11.20 -1.44 -14.49
N LEU A 206 9.95 -1.93 -14.50
CA LEU A 206 9.40 -2.64 -13.33
C LEU A 206 10.21 -3.87 -12.92
N GLN A 207 10.75 -4.62 -13.88
CA GLN A 207 11.60 -5.78 -13.61
C GLN A 207 12.91 -5.36 -12.92
N VAL A 208 13.49 -4.21 -13.29
CA VAL A 208 14.65 -3.62 -12.61
C VAL A 208 14.31 -3.27 -11.17
N TYR A 209 13.16 -2.64 -10.92
CA TYR A 209 12.72 -2.31 -9.56
C TYR A 209 12.48 -3.55 -8.68
N ILE A 210 11.90 -4.61 -9.23
CA ILE A 210 11.75 -5.89 -8.52
C ILE A 210 13.12 -6.46 -8.14
N LYS A 211 14.08 -6.47 -9.08
CA LYS A 211 15.46 -6.95 -8.81
C LYS A 211 16.15 -6.11 -7.75
N LYS A 212 16.10 -4.77 -7.85
CA LYS A 212 16.64 -3.85 -6.82
C LYS A 212 16.07 -4.17 -5.43
N PHE A 213 14.76 -4.35 -5.34
CA PHE A 213 14.11 -4.70 -4.07
C PHE A 213 14.59 -6.04 -3.53
N ILE A 214 14.69 -7.07 -4.36
CA ILE A 214 15.18 -8.41 -3.98
C ILE A 214 16.62 -8.36 -3.49
N GLU A 215 17.50 -7.64 -4.17
CA GLU A 215 18.91 -7.49 -3.77
C GLU A 215 19.04 -6.87 -2.37
N LEU A 216 18.26 -5.82 -2.09
CA LEU A 216 18.21 -5.20 -0.76
C LEU A 216 17.70 -6.19 0.30
N MET A 217 16.69 -7.00 -0.02
CA MET A 217 16.17 -8.01 0.92
C MET A 217 17.19 -9.12 1.20
N LYS A 218 17.90 -9.59 0.16
CA LYS A 218 18.97 -10.58 0.30
C LYS A 218 20.10 -10.05 1.20
N LYS A 219 20.50 -8.80 1.01
CA LYS A 219 21.52 -8.13 1.85
C LYS A 219 21.07 -8.03 3.31
N ARG A 220 19.85 -7.55 3.57
CA ARG A 220 19.27 -7.42 4.93
C ARG A 220 19.17 -8.78 5.64
N ASN A 221 18.76 -9.83 4.93
CA ASN A 221 18.69 -11.18 5.49
C ASN A 221 20.07 -11.70 5.93
N TYR A 222 21.13 -11.37 5.18
CA TYR A 222 22.50 -11.73 5.53
C TYR A 222 22.95 -11.01 6.81
N GLU A 223 22.71 -9.70 6.90
CA GLU A 223 23.06 -8.88 8.08
C GLU A 223 22.30 -9.33 9.34
N THR A 224 21.04 -9.73 9.20
CA THR A 224 20.21 -10.19 10.33
C THR A 224 20.67 -11.55 10.87
N LYS A 225 21.13 -12.47 10.00
CA LYS A 225 21.71 -13.75 10.43
C LYS A 225 23.00 -13.55 11.21
N PHE A 226 23.92 -12.71 10.70
CA PHE A 226 25.18 -12.41 11.37
C PHE A 226 25.05 -11.76 12.75
N ARG A 227 23.94 -11.04 13.02
CA ARG A 227 23.67 -10.45 14.34
C ARG A 227 23.11 -11.45 15.35
N LYS A 228 22.55 -12.59 14.91
CA LYS A 228 22.03 -13.63 15.80
C LYS A 228 23.11 -14.65 16.23
N ASP A 229 24.22 -14.68 15.50
CA ASP A 229 25.36 -15.58 15.74
C ASP A 229 26.48 -14.90 16.57
N LYS A 230 26.21 -13.74 17.18
CA LYS A 230 27.07 -13.03 18.14
C LYS A 230 26.36 -12.84 19.46
#